data_AF-A0A2N6NHS5-F1
#
_entry.id   AF-A0A2N6NHS5-F1
#
_cell.length_a   1.000
_cell.length_b   1.000
_cell.length_c   1.000
_cell.angle_alpha   90.00
_cell.angle_beta   90.00
_cell.angle_gamma   90.00
#
_symmetry.space_group_name_H-M   'P 1'
#
loop_
_entity.id
_entity.type
_entity.pdbx_description
1 polymer ?
#
loop_
_entity_poly.entity_id
_entity_poly.type
_entity_poly.pdbx_seq_one_letter_code
_entity_poly.pdbx_strand_id
1 'polypeptide(L)'
;MTLDELQGVPESAVLRWEADQDKRFVPLKAATFELLLDHADREETRKKFEIAFDNRAKDTNPALLHRILVLRDEQARLLGYKHYADWLAVTRMMCADRAVAFLENAAEVLSGPVKSRIDAFLGIKGSQPRENGSPTSQLDKIYTWDSYYYERL
;
A
#
# COMPACT_ATOMS: atom_id res chain seq x y z
N MET A 1 14.50 -1.16 13.25
CA MET A 1 13.42 -1.67 14.11
C MET A 1 14.02 -2.59 15.14
N THR A 2 13.56 -2.58 16.39
CA THR A 2 14.07 -3.49 17.43
C THR A 2 13.64 -4.92 17.11
N LEU A 3 14.35 -5.91 17.68
CA LEU A 3 13.93 -7.32 17.53
C LEU A 3 12.53 -7.58 18.07
N ASP A 4 12.17 -6.87 19.14
CA ASP A 4 10.83 -6.87 19.75
C ASP A 4 9.76 -6.31 18.79
N GLU A 5 10.05 -5.20 18.09
CA GLU A 5 9.17 -4.67 17.03
C GLU A 5 8.98 -5.67 15.86
N LEU A 6 9.92 -6.58 15.63
CA LEU A 6 9.94 -7.50 14.49
C LEU A 6 9.33 -8.88 14.80
N GLN A 7 8.61 -9.02 15.91
CA GLN A 7 7.91 -10.26 16.24
C GLN A 7 6.97 -10.71 15.10
N GLY A 8 6.98 -12.02 14.82
CA GLY A 8 6.22 -12.65 13.74
C GLY A 8 6.97 -12.72 12.40
N VAL A 9 7.92 -11.80 12.15
CA VAL A 9 8.73 -11.82 10.93
C VAL A 9 9.70 -13.01 10.96
N PRO A 10 9.85 -13.78 9.86
CA PRO A 10 10.75 -14.93 9.81
C PRO A 10 12.18 -14.58 10.21
N GLU A 11 12.72 -15.28 11.22
CA GLU A 11 14.06 -15.04 11.77
C GLU A 11 15.14 -15.10 10.68
N SER A 12 15.01 -16.02 9.72
CA SER A 12 15.92 -16.17 8.58
C SER A 12 16.03 -14.91 7.72
N ALA A 13 15.00 -14.05 7.69
CA ALA A 13 15.04 -12.76 7.04
C ALA A 13 15.62 -11.67 7.94
N VAL A 14 15.22 -11.64 9.22
CA VAL A 14 15.70 -10.68 10.22
C VAL A 14 17.22 -10.77 10.39
N LEU A 15 17.80 -11.97 10.33
CA LEU A 15 19.25 -12.20 10.44
C LEU A 15 20.04 -11.74 9.21
N ARG A 16 19.40 -11.54 8.05
CA ARG A 16 20.06 -11.02 6.83
C ARG A 16 20.18 -9.50 6.83
N TRP A 17 19.42 -8.82 7.69
CA TRP A 17 19.45 -7.37 7.79
C TRP A 17 20.61 -6.91 8.66
N GLU A 18 21.17 -5.75 8.32
CA GLU A 18 22.27 -5.17 9.08
C GLU A 18 21.84 -4.93 10.53
N ALA A 19 22.68 -5.38 11.46
CA ALA A 19 22.43 -5.30 12.89
C ALA A 19 23.06 -4.05 13.48
N ASP A 20 22.31 -3.37 14.34
CA ASP A 20 22.78 -2.28 15.19
C ASP A 20 22.25 -2.52 16.61
N GLN A 21 23.09 -3.10 17.47
CA GLN A 21 22.72 -3.51 18.84
C GLN A 21 21.44 -4.38 18.86
N ASP A 22 20.37 -3.90 19.48
CA ASP A 22 19.06 -4.54 19.60
C ASP A 22 18.14 -4.30 18.38
N LYS A 23 18.66 -3.65 17.33
CA LYS A 23 17.92 -3.24 16.13
C LYS A 23 18.43 -3.93 14.87
N ARG A 24 17.57 -3.87 13.85
CA ARG A 24 17.85 -4.21 12.46
C ARG A 24 17.53 -3.06 11.54
N PHE A 25 18.38 -2.84 10.55
CA PHE A 25 18.11 -1.95 9.43
C PHE A 25 17.18 -2.68 8.44
N VAL A 26 15.90 -2.30 8.44
CA VAL A 26 14.89 -2.92 7.57
C VAL A 26 14.84 -2.15 6.24
N PRO A 27 15.24 -2.76 5.11
CA PRO A 27 15.29 -2.06 3.83
C PRO A 27 13.90 -1.81 3.25
N LEU A 28 13.68 -0.61 2.68
CA LEU A 28 12.42 -0.24 2.02
C LEU A 28 12.30 -0.78 0.58
N LYS A 29 12.45 -2.10 0.41
CA LYS A 29 12.34 -2.82 -0.87
C LYS A 29 11.04 -3.61 -0.95
N ALA A 30 10.53 -3.86 -2.17
CA ALA A 30 9.26 -4.57 -2.37
C ALA A 30 9.19 -5.93 -1.66
N ALA A 31 10.22 -6.78 -1.81
CA ALA A 31 10.28 -8.07 -1.12
C ALA A 31 10.29 -7.95 0.43
N THR A 32 10.77 -6.83 0.96
CA THR A 32 10.74 -6.57 2.41
C THR A 32 9.40 -6.02 2.86
N PHE A 33 8.71 -5.28 1.99
CA PHE A 33 7.36 -4.80 2.23
C PHE A 33 6.36 -5.93 2.35
N GLU A 34 6.33 -6.82 1.37
CA GLU A 34 5.46 -8.01 1.38
C GLU A 34 5.73 -8.84 2.64
N LEU A 35 7.00 -9.21 2.87
CA LEU A 35 7.40 -9.99 4.04
C LEU A 35 6.99 -9.34 5.37
N LEU A 36 7.20 -8.03 5.53
CA LEU A 36 6.93 -7.37 6.81
C LEU A 36 5.44 -7.17 7.03
N LEU A 37 4.67 -6.77 6.01
CA LEU A 37 3.22 -6.59 6.17
C LEU A 37 2.48 -7.93 6.31
N ASP A 38 2.97 -9.00 5.70
CA ASP A 38 2.40 -10.35 5.86
C ASP A 38 2.60 -10.89 7.28
N HIS A 39 3.78 -10.68 7.87
CA HIS A 39 4.22 -11.45 9.03
C HIS A 39 4.41 -10.68 10.33
N ALA A 40 4.59 -9.36 10.31
CA ALA A 40 4.79 -8.62 11.56
C ALA A 40 3.51 -8.61 12.39
N ASP A 41 3.56 -9.19 13.59
CA ASP A 41 2.38 -9.31 14.47
C ASP A 41 1.90 -7.95 14.96
N ARG A 42 2.83 -7.03 15.21
CA ARG A 42 2.54 -5.68 15.71
C ARG A 42 2.02 -4.77 14.62
N GLU A 43 0.81 -4.27 14.82
CA GLU A 43 0.18 -3.28 13.91
C GLU A 43 1.04 -2.03 13.75
N GLU A 44 1.61 -1.50 14.84
CA GLU A 44 2.47 -0.31 14.78
C GLU A 44 3.75 -0.54 13.97
N THR A 45 4.29 -1.78 13.94
CA THR A 45 5.42 -2.13 13.07
C THR A 45 5.01 -2.07 11.60
N ARG A 46 3.88 -2.70 11.24
CA ARG A 46 3.34 -2.69 9.88
C ARG A 46 3.08 -1.26 9.39
N LYS A 47 2.37 -0.47 10.20
CA LYS A 47 2.05 0.93 9.95
C LYS A 47 3.29 1.80 9.78
N LYS A 48 4.25 1.73 10.71
CA LYS A 48 5.51 2.49 10.64
C LYS A 48 6.29 2.17 9.37
N PHE A 49 6.32 0.89 8.97
CA PHE A 49 7.01 0.47 7.77
C PHE A 49 6.30 0.94 6.50
N GLU A 50 4.98 0.73 6.38
CA GLU A 50 4.19 1.16 5.21
C GLU A 50 4.29 2.68 5.00
N ILE A 51 4.15 3.48 6.06
CA ILE A 51 4.31 4.94 5.98
C ILE A 51 5.71 5.30 5.46
N ALA A 52 6.77 4.66 5.96
CA ALA A 52 8.13 4.93 5.47
C ALA A 52 8.31 4.49 4.01
N PHE A 53 7.70 3.36 3.63
CA PHE A 53 7.73 2.81 2.28
C PHE A 53 7.06 3.75 1.26
N ASP A 54 5.84 4.21 1.55
CA ASP A 54 5.07 5.08 0.64
C ASP A 54 5.62 6.51 0.58
N ASN A 55 6.36 6.94 1.59
CA ASN A 55 7.00 8.26 1.64
C ASN A 55 8.42 8.30 1.04
N ARG A 56 8.87 7.25 0.35
CA ARG A 56 10.16 7.30 -0.36
C ARG A 56 10.18 8.45 -1.37
N ALA A 57 11.24 9.25 -1.33
CA ALA A 57 11.44 10.40 -2.21
C ALA A 57 10.29 11.43 -2.17
N LYS A 58 9.55 11.51 -1.05
CA LYS A 58 8.46 12.48 -0.86
C LYS A 58 8.88 13.94 -1.05
N ASP A 59 10.16 14.27 -0.81
CA ASP A 59 10.65 15.64 -0.89
C ASP A 59 11.02 16.04 -2.34
N THR A 60 11.26 15.06 -3.23
CA THR A 60 11.74 15.31 -4.61
C THR A 60 10.72 14.93 -5.67
N ASN A 61 10.03 13.81 -5.52
CA ASN A 61 9.16 13.26 -6.55
C ASN A 61 7.87 14.08 -6.81
N PRO A 62 7.21 14.71 -5.82
CA PRO A 62 5.98 15.46 -6.10
C PRO A 62 6.19 16.63 -7.07
N ALA A 63 7.28 17.40 -6.93
CA ALA A 63 7.60 18.49 -7.84
C ALA A 63 7.91 17.98 -9.26
N LEU A 64 8.65 16.87 -9.37
CA LEU A 64 8.93 16.22 -10.65
C LEU A 64 7.67 15.68 -11.31
N LEU A 65 6.80 15.01 -10.54
CA LEU A 65 5.53 14.48 -11.03
C LEU A 65 4.64 15.60 -11.56
N HIS A 66 4.52 16.71 -10.82
CA HIS A 66 3.77 17.88 -11.28
C HIS A 66 4.30 18.38 -12.62
N ARG A 67 5.63 18.56 -12.75
CA ARG A 67 6.25 18.98 -14.01
C ARG A 67 5.98 18.00 -15.15
N ILE A 68 6.05 16.69 -14.90
CA ILE A 68 5.75 15.65 -15.89
C ILE A 68 4.29 15.75 -16.35
N LEU A 69 3.35 15.97 -15.43
CA LEU A 69 1.93 16.07 -15.77
C LEU A 69 1.64 17.30 -16.64
N VAL A 70 2.22 18.46 -16.31
CA VAL A 70 2.10 19.69 -17.13
C VAL A 70 2.65 19.47 -18.53
N LEU A 71 3.88 18.94 -18.64
CA LEU A 71 4.51 18.70 -19.95
C LEU A 71 3.73 17.69 -20.80
N ARG A 72 3.13 16.68 -20.17
CA ARG A 72 2.26 15.70 -20.86
C ARG A 72 0.98 16.34 -21.38
N ASP A 73 0.35 17.23 -20.62
CA ASP A 73 -0.82 17.97 -21.09
C ASP A 73 -0.46 18.88 -22.27
N GLU A 74 0.62 19.66 -22.15
CA GLU A 74 1.13 20.53 -23.23
C GLU A 74 1.40 19.73 -24.51
N GLN A 75 2.09 18.59 -24.41
CA GLN A 75 2.35 17.70 -25.54
C GLN A 75 1.06 17.25 -26.23
N ALA A 76 0.05 16.86 -25.46
CA ALA A 76 -1.24 16.41 -26.01
C ALA A 76 -1.96 17.54 -26.75
N ARG A 77 -1.99 18.74 -26.17
CA ARG A 77 -2.61 19.94 -26.76
C ARG A 77 -1.95 20.33 -28.07
N LEU A 78 -0.61 20.33 -28.12
CA LEU A 78 0.16 20.63 -29.33
C LEU A 78 -0.13 19.66 -30.47
N LEU A 79 -0.43 18.40 -30.14
CA LEU A 79 -0.79 17.36 -31.10
C LEU A 79 -2.29 17.34 -31.45
N GLY A 80 -3.08 18.30 -30.93
CA GLY A 80 -4.51 18.43 -31.21
C GLY A 80 -5.42 17.53 -30.35
N TYR A 81 -4.88 16.88 -29.31
CA TYR A 81 -5.65 16.05 -28.38
C TYR A 81 -6.15 16.86 -27.18
N LYS A 82 -7.31 16.47 -26.64
CA LYS A 82 -7.90 17.14 -25.48
C LYS A 82 -7.12 16.85 -24.19
N HIS A 83 -6.69 15.61 -23.99
CA HIS A 83 -5.88 15.19 -22.84
C HIS A 83 -4.79 14.21 -23.27
N TYR A 84 -3.75 14.08 -22.45
CA TYR A 84 -2.66 13.10 -22.69
C TYR A 84 -3.17 11.65 -22.76
N ALA A 85 -4.22 11.31 -22.02
CA ALA A 85 -4.83 9.99 -22.08
C ALA A 85 -5.42 9.67 -23.47
N ASP A 86 -5.99 10.66 -24.15
CA ASP A 86 -6.54 10.51 -25.51
C ASP A 86 -5.43 10.27 -26.53
N TRP A 87 -4.32 11.01 -26.40
CA TRP A 87 -3.13 10.81 -27.23
C TRP A 87 -2.54 9.41 -27.03
N LEU A 88 -2.39 8.96 -25.77
CA LEU A 88 -1.88 7.63 -25.45
C LEU A 88 -2.79 6.51 -25.95
N ALA A 89 -4.11 6.74 -25.95
CA ALA A 89 -5.09 5.74 -26.35
C ALA A 89 -5.06 5.42 -27.85
N VAL A 90 -4.47 6.27 -28.69
CA VAL A 90 -4.38 6.06 -30.15
C VAL A 90 -3.74 4.72 -30.50
N THR A 91 -2.77 4.25 -29.71
CA THR A 91 -2.09 2.96 -29.91
C THR A 91 -2.60 1.86 -28.98
N ARG A 92 -3.76 2.04 -28.37
CA ARG A 92 -4.35 1.11 -27.38
C ARG A 92 -5.71 0.64 -27.87
N MET A 93 -6.16 -0.49 -27.32
CA MET A 93 -7.48 -1.05 -27.65
C MET A 93 -8.63 -0.23 -27.03
N MET A 94 -8.38 0.49 -25.94
CA MET A 94 -9.40 1.16 -25.14
C MET A 94 -9.15 2.68 -25.12
N CYS A 95 -10.19 3.48 -25.36
CA CYS A 95 -10.14 4.92 -25.19
C CYS A 95 -10.25 5.31 -23.71
N ALA A 96 -9.89 6.55 -23.38
CA ALA A 96 -9.88 7.06 -22.01
C ALA A 96 -11.26 6.94 -21.33
N ASP A 97 -12.33 7.41 -21.98
CA ASP A 97 -13.69 7.36 -21.43
C ASP A 97 -14.16 5.93 -21.15
N ARG A 98 -13.86 4.98 -22.05
CA ARG A 98 -14.20 3.57 -21.84
C ARG A 98 -13.39 2.96 -20.69
N ALA A 99 -12.14 3.36 -20.51
CA ALA A 99 -11.32 2.91 -19.38
C ALA A 99 -11.89 3.41 -18.05
N VAL A 100 -12.33 4.68 -17.99
CA VAL A 100 -13.00 5.24 -16.80
C VAL A 100 -14.27 4.46 -16.49
N ALA A 101 -15.18 4.31 -17.46
CA ALA A 101 -16.43 3.57 -17.26
C ALA A 101 -16.20 2.11 -16.84
N PHE A 102 -15.16 1.46 -17.39
CA PHE A 102 -14.78 0.10 -17.00
C PHE A 102 -14.33 0.03 -15.54
N LEU A 103 -13.47 0.96 -15.10
CA LEU A 103 -12.98 0.99 -13.72
C LEU A 103 -14.09 1.31 -12.72
N GLU A 104 -15.02 2.21 -13.06
CA GLU A 104 -16.20 2.52 -12.25
C GLU A 104 -17.11 1.30 -12.10
N ASN A 105 -17.41 0.63 -13.21
CA ASN A 105 -18.22 -0.60 -13.17
C ASN A 105 -17.52 -1.71 -12.35
N ALA A 106 -16.21 -1.89 -12.53
CA ALA A 106 -15.45 -2.85 -11.75
C ALA A 106 -15.50 -2.54 -10.25
N ALA A 107 -15.40 -1.26 -9.86
CA ALA A 107 -15.53 -0.84 -8.47
C ALA A 107 -16.93 -1.15 -7.90
N GLU A 108 -17.99 -0.92 -8.68
CA GLU A 108 -19.37 -1.26 -8.30
C GLU A 108 -19.54 -2.77 -8.09
N VAL A 109 -19.11 -3.58 -9.06
CA VAL A 109 -19.22 -5.05 -9.01
C VAL A 109 -18.42 -5.64 -7.84
N LEU A 110 -17.23 -5.09 -7.55
CA LEU A 110 -16.36 -5.57 -6.48
C LEU A 110 -16.75 -5.06 -5.09
N SER A 111 -17.63 -4.07 -4.98
CA SER A 111 -18.00 -3.44 -3.70
C SER A 111 -18.55 -4.44 -2.67
N GLY A 112 -19.41 -5.37 -3.10
CA GLY A 112 -19.97 -6.43 -2.26
C GLY A 112 -18.89 -7.38 -1.72
N PRO A 113 -18.13 -8.06 -2.60
CA PRO A 113 -17.03 -8.92 -2.19
C PRO A 113 -15.99 -8.22 -1.29
N VAL A 114 -15.64 -6.96 -1.59
CA VAL A 114 -14.71 -6.17 -0.77
C VAL A 114 -15.28 -5.93 0.62
N LYS A 115 -16.57 -5.59 0.73
CA LYS A 115 -17.23 -5.40 2.04
C LYS A 115 -17.20 -6.69 2.86
N SER A 116 -17.58 -7.82 2.28
CA SER A 116 -17.54 -9.11 2.97
C SER A 116 -16.12 -9.48 3.43
N ARG A 117 -15.10 -9.13 2.66
CA ARG A 117 -13.70 -9.33 3.05
C ARG A 117 -13.29 -8.45 4.23
N ILE A 118 -13.65 -7.16 4.20
CA ILE A 118 -13.40 -6.24 5.31
C ILE A 118 -14.11 -6.72 6.58
N ASP A 119 -15.36 -7.18 6.48
CA ASP A 119 -16.11 -7.73 7.61
C ASP A 119 -15.40 -8.98 8.20
N ALA A 120 -14.84 -9.84 7.36
CA ALA A 120 -14.05 -10.99 7.80
C ALA A 120 -12.76 -10.56 8.53
N PHE A 121 -12.03 -9.58 7.99
CA PHE A 121 -10.83 -9.04 8.62
C PHE A 121 -11.13 -8.39 9.98
N LEU A 122 -12.24 -7.66 10.10
CA LEU A 122 -12.69 -7.10 11.38
C LEU A 122 -13.01 -8.20 12.41
N GLY A 123 -13.61 -9.30 11.95
CA GLY A 123 -13.83 -10.49 12.79
C GLY A 123 -12.53 -11.08 13.34
N ILE A 124 -11.52 -11.25 12.47
CA ILE A 124 -10.19 -11.73 12.88
C ILE A 124 -9.57 -10.75 13.86
N LYS A 125 -9.47 -9.46 13.51
CA LYS A 125 -8.91 -8.38 14.35
C LYS A 125 -9.57 -8.32 15.73
N GLY A 126 -10.89 -8.46 15.81
CA GLY A 126 -11.65 -8.45 17.06
C GLY A 126 -11.42 -9.68 17.96
N SER A 127 -10.96 -10.80 17.39
CA SER A 127 -10.70 -12.04 18.13
C SER A 127 -9.27 -12.16 18.68
N GLN A 128 -8.34 -11.31 18.23
CA GLN A 128 -6.94 -11.40 18.63
C GLN A 128 -6.74 -10.97 20.09
N PRO A 129 -5.80 -11.62 20.83
CA PRO A 129 -5.44 -11.21 22.17
C PRO A 129 -4.95 -9.77 22.17
N ARG A 130 -5.37 -8.99 23.17
CA ARG A 130 -4.97 -7.58 23.28
C ARG A 130 -3.50 -7.49 23.68
N GLU A 131 -2.71 -6.75 22.91
CA GLU A 131 -1.44 -6.23 23.42
C GLU A 131 -1.75 -5.19 24.51
N ASN A 132 -1.07 -5.28 25.65
CA ASN A 132 -1.22 -4.33 26.74
C ASN A 132 -0.83 -2.92 26.25
N GLY A 133 -1.81 -2.03 26.19
CA GLY A 133 -1.61 -0.63 25.75
C GLY A 133 -2.06 -0.31 24.33
N SER A 134 -2.56 -1.27 23.55
CA SER A 134 -3.13 -0.98 22.23
C SER A 134 -4.40 -0.12 22.35
N PRO A 135 -4.49 1.02 21.64
CA PRO A 135 -5.68 1.86 21.68
C PRO A 135 -6.92 1.10 21.24
N THR A 136 -7.93 1.02 22.11
CA THR A 136 -9.23 0.39 21.83
C THR A 136 -9.94 0.99 20.60
N SER A 137 -9.51 2.17 20.13
CA SER A 137 -10.13 2.98 19.08
C SER A 137 -9.76 2.62 17.64
N GLN A 138 -9.11 1.47 17.40
CA GLN A 138 -8.71 1.03 16.05
C GLN A 138 -9.27 -0.34 15.64
N LEU A 139 -10.14 -0.94 16.46
CA LEU A 139 -10.69 -2.28 16.23
C LEU A 139 -11.87 -2.31 15.26
N ASP A 140 -12.49 -1.17 14.99
CA ASP A 140 -13.63 -1.01 14.09
C ASP A 140 -13.22 -0.74 12.64
N LYS A 141 -11.91 -0.68 12.36
CA LYS A 141 -11.37 -0.30 11.06
C LYS A 141 -10.23 -1.22 10.64
N ILE A 142 -10.19 -1.49 9.34
CA ILE A 142 -9.06 -2.09 8.65
C ILE A 142 -8.32 -0.97 7.93
N TYR A 143 -7.02 -0.84 8.21
CA TYR A 143 -6.14 0.08 7.51
C TYR A 143 -5.36 -0.62 6.40
N THR A 144 -4.66 0.13 5.57
CA THR A 144 -3.84 -0.42 4.46
C THR A 144 -2.77 -1.39 4.99
N TRP A 145 -2.12 -1.04 6.09
CA TRP A 145 -1.12 -1.86 6.78
C TRP A 145 -1.67 -3.14 7.45
N ASP A 146 -2.99 -3.32 7.48
CA ASP A 146 -3.64 -4.52 8.01
C ASP A 146 -3.95 -5.56 6.92
N SER A 147 -4.07 -5.12 5.67
CA SER A 147 -4.61 -5.93 4.56
C SER A 147 -3.82 -7.21 4.31
N TYR A 148 -2.51 -7.11 4.11
CA TYR A 148 -1.60 -8.25 3.89
C TYR A 148 -1.61 -9.25 5.05
N TYR A 149 -1.55 -8.73 6.29
CA TYR A 149 -1.52 -9.56 7.49
C TYR A 149 -2.78 -10.42 7.61
N TYR A 150 -3.97 -9.82 7.42
CA TYR A 150 -5.24 -10.56 7.53
C TYR A 150 -5.57 -11.39 6.29
N GLU A 151 -5.09 -11.05 5.10
CA GLU A 151 -5.24 -11.90 3.91
C GLU A 151 -4.44 -13.22 4.04
N ARG A 152 -3.33 -13.21 4.79
CA ARG A 152 -2.53 -14.41 5.07
C ARG A 152 -3.18 -15.37 6.08
N LEU A 153 -3.96 -14.86 7.03
CA LEU A 153 -4.56 -15.62 8.13
C LEU A 153 -5.84 -16.36 7.71
#